data_AF-A0A975CEJ7-F1
#
_entry.id   AF-A0A975CEJ7-F1
#
_cell.length_a   1.000
_cell.length_b   1.000
_cell.length_c   1.000
_cell.angle_alpha   90.00
_cell.angle_beta   90.00
_cell.angle_gamma   90.00
#
_symmetry.space_group_name_H-M   'P 1'
#
loop_
_entity.id
_entity.type
_entity.pdbx_description
1 polymer ?
#
loop_
_entity_poly.entity_id
_entity_poly.type
_entity_poly.pdbx_seq_one_letter_code
_entity_poly.pdbx_strand_id
1 'polypeptide(L)'
;MPGSNLQPVSFHSGHMGFPPRRFPRIADTAPDPQSVQHQLDESDEASPVEWTEEDVVRLHCLLLDDLSALADPGTPLEEKFDTLRWVFTDPDKDGQPFSFASCLQVAGCSPMSTYPYFGRLDVNDVRDLLRGYVRRWLRETLDRYPAWVREAISHNPQWASDRLSKNPQWINEQLRRQNVLGDLFA
;
A
#
# COMPACT_ATOMS: atom_id res chain seq x y z
N MET A 1 -0.42 -47.93 -36.83
CA MET A 1 -1.46 -47.03 -36.27
C MET A 1 -2.45 -47.90 -35.53
N PRO A 2 -2.77 -47.63 -34.26
CA PRO A 2 -3.27 -46.34 -33.76
C PRO A 2 -2.34 -45.76 -32.68
N GLY A 3 -2.18 -44.46 -32.48
CA GLY A 3 -3.16 -43.38 -32.58
C GLY A 3 -3.51 -42.92 -31.16
N SER A 4 -2.51 -42.42 -30.41
CA SER A 4 -2.70 -41.94 -29.02
C SER A 4 -3.53 -40.66 -29.04
N ASN A 5 -4.84 -40.82 -28.81
CA ASN A 5 -5.78 -39.73 -28.56
C ASN A 5 -5.49 -39.10 -27.19
N LEU A 6 -4.60 -38.12 -27.14
CA LEU A 6 -4.56 -37.16 -26.04
C LEU A 6 -5.73 -36.19 -26.23
N GLN A 7 -6.78 -36.36 -25.42
CA GLN A 7 -7.82 -35.35 -25.30
C GLN A 7 -7.23 -34.11 -24.61
N PRO A 8 -7.43 -32.89 -25.13
CA PRO A 8 -7.05 -31.68 -24.44
C PRO A 8 -7.97 -31.47 -23.23
N VAL A 9 -7.37 -31.35 -22.05
CA VAL A 9 -8.08 -31.02 -20.82
C VAL A 9 -8.59 -29.58 -20.94
N SER A 10 -9.90 -29.41 -20.92
CA SER A 10 -10.57 -28.12 -20.96
C SER A 10 -10.26 -27.35 -19.67
N PHE A 11 -9.42 -26.32 -19.74
CA PHE A 11 -9.29 -25.34 -18.67
C PHE A 11 -10.62 -24.59 -18.53
N HIS A 12 -11.42 -24.97 -17.54
CA HIS A 12 -12.48 -24.12 -17.08
C HIS A 12 -11.82 -22.90 -16.42
N SER A 13 -11.91 -21.75 -17.10
CA SER A 13 -11.67 -20.44 -16.49
C SER A 13 -12.67 -20.24 -15.36
N GLY A 14 -12.33 -20.76 -14.18
CA GLY A 14 -12.93 -20.37 -12.92
C GLY A 14 -12.55 -18.93 -12.66
N HIS A 15 -13.45 -18.02 -13.01
CA HIS A 15 -13.44 -16.64 -12.57
C HIS A 15 -13.53 -16.65 -11.04
N MET A 16 -12.37 -16.65 -10.36
CA MET A 16 -12.27 -16.24 -8.96
C MET A 16 -12.54 -14.74 -8.92
N GLY A 17 -13.82 -14.39 -9.01
CA GLY A 17 -14.32 -13.06 -8.79
C GLY A 17 -14.11 -12.74 -7.32
N PHE A 18 -12.98 -12.14 -6.99
CA PHE A 18 -12.90 -11.33 -5.78
C PHE A 18 -13.96 -10.23 -5.93
N PRO A 19 -14.90 -10.08 -4.98
CA PRO A 19 -15.85 -9.00 -5.05
C PRO A 19 -15.05 -7.69 -5.09
N PRO A 20 -15.37 -6.74 -5.99
CA PRO A 20 -14.79 -5.41 -5.89
C PRO A 20 -15.14 -4.90 -4.50
N ARG A 21 -14.13 -4.57 -3.68
CA ARG A 21 -14.33 -3.81 -2.45
C ARG A 21 -14.95 -2.48 -2.86
N ARG A 22 -16.28 -2.41 -2.87
CA ARG A 22 -17.00 -1.15 -2.74
C ARG A 22 -16.75 -0.70 -1.31
N PHE A 23 -15.72 0.12 -1.14
CA PHE A 23 -15.76 1.08 -0.05
C PHE A 23 -17.11 1.81 -0.17
N PRO A 24 -17.88 1.95 0.91
CA PRO A 24 -18.99 2.88 0.90
C PRO A 24 -18.43 4.20 0.38
N ARG A 25 -18.99 4.75 -0.70
CA ARG A 25 -18.81 6.18 -0.96
C ARG A 25 -19.32 6.85 0.30
N ILE A 26 -18.40 7.34 1.13
CA ILE A 26 -18.71 8.31 2.16
C ILE A 26 -19.27 9.48 1.35
N ALA A 27 -20.60 9.59 1.31
CA ALA A 27 -21.24 10.80 0.86
C ALA A 27 -20.69 11.93 1.75
N ASP A 28 -20.50 13.11 1.17
CA ASP A 28 -19.93 14.32 1.79
C ASP A 28 -20.75 14.88 2.97
N THR A 29 -21.34 14.05 3.83
CA THR A 29 -21.54 14.39 5.23
C THR A 29 -20.20 14.23 5.94
N ALA A 30 -19.29 15.17 5.70
CA ALA A 30 -18.14 15.35 6.57
C ALA A 30 -18.70 15.52 7.99
N PRO A 31 -18.41 14.60 8.93
CA PRO A 31 -18.80 14.80 10.30
C PRO A 31 -18.16 16.10 10.77
N ASP A 32 -18.95 16.95 11.43
CA ASP A 32 -18.48 18.24 11.92
C ASP A 32 -17.16 18.05 12.67
N PRO A 33 -16.07 18.75 12.31
CA PRO A 33 -14.76 18.56 12.94
C PRO A 33 -14.82 18.73 14.46
N GLN A 34 -15.76 19.54 14.98
CA GLN A 34 -15.97 19.66 16.43
C GLN A 34 -16.64 18.42 17.02
N SER A 35 -17.55 17.76 16.30
CA SER A 35 -18.17 16.49 16.72
C SER A 35 -17.18 15.32 16.68
N VAL A 36 -16.27 15.29 15.69
CA VAL A 36 -15.18 14.30 15.64
C VAL A 36 -14.19 14.54 16.79
N GLN A 37 -13.85 15.81 17.04
CA GLN A 37 -12.97 16.16 18.16
C GLN A 37 -13.61 15.80 19.52
N HIS A 38 -14.91 16.05 19.69
CA HIS A 38 -15.63 15.67 20.92
C HIS A 38 -15.70 14.15 21.10
N GLN A 39 -15.87 13.38 20.02
CA GLN A 39 -15.81 11.91 20.07
C GLN A 39 -14.41 11.37 20.43
N LEU A 40 -13.35 12.05 19.98
CA LEU A 40 -11.98 11.71 20.35
C LEU A 40 -11.67 12.09 21.81
N ASP A 41 -12.16 13.25 22.27
CA ASP A 41 -11.99 13.71 23.66
C ASP A 41 -12.81 12.85 24.65
N GLU A 42 -13.99 12.37 24.27
CA GLU A 42 -14.79 11.38 25.05
C GLU A 42 -14.15 9.98 25.05
N SER A 43 -13.31 9.67 24.06
CA SER A 43 -12.59 8.39 23.97
C SER A 43 -11.37 8.31 24.89
N ASP A 44 -10.86 9.43 25.39
CA ASP A 44 -9.73 9.46 26.34
C ASP A 44 -10.15 8.95 27.75
N GLU A 45 -11.46 8.90 28.02
CA GLU A 45 -12.07 8.27 29.21
C GLU A 45 -12.61 6.84 28.91
N ALA A 46 -12.42 6.33 27.69
CA ALA A 46 -12.81 4.98 27.33
C ALA A 46 -11.83 3.95 27.91
N SER A 47 -12.38 2.86 28.45
CA SER A 47 -11.62 1.69 28.89
C SER A 47 -10.61 1.25 27.80
N PRO A 48 -9.37 0.86 28.15
CA PRO A 48 -8.37 0.41 27.19
C PRO A 48 -8.96 -0.62 26.22
N VAL A 49 -8.75 -0.41 24.91
CA VAL A 49 -9.20 -1.36 23.90
C VAL A 49 -8.52 -2.70 24.15
N GLU A 50 -9.31 -3.74 24.46
CA GLU A 50 -8.81 -5.10 24.59
C GLU A 50 -8.54 -5.69 23.20
N TRP A 51 -7.26 -5.84 22.85
CA TRP A 51 -6.84 -6.48 21.60
C TRP A 51 -6.78 -7.99 21.78
N THR A 52 -7.47 -8.74 20.92
CA THR A 52 -7.32 -10.20 20.87
C THR A 52 -6.09 -10.60 20.05
N GLU A 53 -5.61 -11.84 20.22
CA GLU A 53 -4.55 -12.40 19.37
C GLU A 53 -4.97 -12.39 17.89
N GLU A 54 -6.24 -12.70 17.61
CA GLU A 54 -6.79 -12.68 16.26
C GLU A 54 -6.67 -11.28 15.63
N ASP A 55 -7.00 -10.23 16.39
CA ASP A 55 -6.92 -8.85 15.91
C ASP A 55 -5.47 -8.45 15.60
N VAL A 56 -4.52 -8.85 16.44
CA VAL A 56 -3.09 -8.59 16.22
C VAL A 56 -2.58 -9.32 14.99
N VAL A 57 -2.94 -10.60 14.80
CA VAL A 57 -2.57 -11.37 13.61
C VAL A 57 -3.19 -10.76 12.36
N ARG A 58 -4.46 -10.35 12.43
CA ARG A 58 -5.17 -9.71 11.34
C ARG A 58 -4.53 -8.38 10.96
N LEU A 59 -4.06 -7.60 11.93
CA LEU A 59 -3.34 -6.35 11.66
C LEU A 59 -2.04 -6.59 10.89
N HIS A 60 -1.26 -7.63 11.23
CA HIS A 60 -0.08 -8.02 10.44
C HIS A 60 -0.45 -8.37 8.99
N CYS A 61 -1.58 -9.05 8.79
CA CYS A 61 -2.06 -9.41 7.45
C CYS A 61 -2.51 -8.19 6.66
N LEU A 62 -3.21 -7.24 7.30
CA LEU A 62 -3.66 -6.00 6.67
C LEU A 62 -2.48 -5.14 6.19
N LEU A 63 -1.40 -5.05 6.97
CA LEU A 63 -0.19 -4.33 6.56
C LEU A 63 0.48 -4.97 5.32
N LEU A 64 0.39 -6.28 5.16
CA LEU A 64 0.85 -6.95 3.93
C LEU A 64 -0.10 -6.72 2.75
N ASP A 65 -1.41 -6.64 2.99
CA ASP A 65 -2.39 -6.32 1.94
C ASP A 65 -2.10 -4.95 1.31
N ASP A 66 -1.59 -3.98 2.08
CA ASP A 66 -1.22 -2.64 1.60
C ASP A 66 -0.10 -2.67 0.54
N LEU A 67 0.67 -3.76 0.45
CA LEU A 67 1.65 -3.93 -0.64
C LEU A 67 0.98 -3.96 -2.02
N SER A 68 -0.30 -4.32 -2.11
CA SER A 68 -1.05 -4.28 -3.36
C SER A 68 -1.17 -2.86 -3.91
N ALA A 69 -1.18 -1.84 -3.04
CA ALA A 69 -1.19 -0.43 -3.42
C ALA A 69 0.11 -0.01 -4.12
N LEU A 70 1.22 -0.72 -3.90
CA LEU A 70 2.45 -0.48 -4.67
C LEU A 70 2.26 -0.77 -6.16
N ALA A 71 1.42 -1.74 -6.52
CA ALA A 71 1.18 -2.14 -7.91
C ALA A 71 0.15 -1.27 -8.64
N ASP A 72 -0.76 -0.59 -7.91
CA ASP A 72 -1.76 0.27 -8.53
C ASP A 72 -1.14 1.61 -8.98
N PRO A 73 -1.13 1.97 -10.28
CA PRO A 73 -0.62 3.25 -10.73
C PRO A 73 -1.46 4.44 -10.24
N GLY A 74 -2.67 4.22 -9.71
CA GLY A 74 -3.52 5.24 -9.08
C GLY A 74 -3.17 5.58 -7.64
N THR A 75 -2.43 4.72 -6.95
CA THR A 75 -1.97 5.00 -5.60
C THR A 75 -1.02 6.20 -5.61
N PRO A 76 -1.25 7.20 -4.73
CA PRO A 76 -0.38 8.36 -4.61
C PRO A 76 1.08 8.01 -4.27
N LEU A 77 2.01 8.88 -4.66
CA LEU A 77 3.45 8.62 -4.50
C LEU A 77 3.89 8.63 -3.03
N GLU A 78 3.29 9.46 -2.20
CA GLU A 78 3.52 9.51 -0.76
C GLU A 78 3.24 8.16 -0.11
N GLU A 79 2.08 7.57 -0.40
CA GLU A 79 1.65 6.29 0.15
C GLU A 79 2.62 5.19 -0.29
N LYS A 80 3.01 5.18 -1.58
CA LYS A 80 4.03 4.25 -2.07
C LYS A 80 5.37 4.42 -1.35
N PHE A 81 5.84 5.65 -1.16
CA PHE A 81 7.11 5.88 -0.48
C PHE A 81 7.05 5.48 0.99
N ASP A 82 5.93 5.68 1.67
CA ASP A 82 5.74 5.25 3.05
C ASP A 82 5.73 3.72 3.17
N THR A 83 5.00 3.02 2.28
CA THR A 83 5.03 1.55 2.22
C THR A 83 6.43 1.04 1.90
N LEU A 84 7.14 1.64 0.94
CA LEU A 84 8.52 1.24 0.60
C LEU A 84 9.48 1.49 1.77
N ARG A 85 9.32 2.61 2.49
CA ARG A 85 10.10 2.90 3.69
C ARG A 85 9.89 1.84 4.76
N TRP A 86 8.65 1.39 4.94
CA TRP A 86 8.34 0.29 5.85
C TRP A 86 8.97 -1.04 5.41
N VAL A 87 8.79 -1.45 4.14
CA VAL A 87 9.37 -2.68 3.56
C VAL A 87 10.90 -2.72 3.69
N PHE A 88 11.55 -1.60 3.34
CA PHE A 88 13.01 -1.45 3.33
C PHE A 88 13.53 -0.75 4.59
N THR A 89 12.81 -0.90 5.71
CA THR A 89 13.31 -0.47 7.02
C THR A 89 14.64 -1.17 7.34
N ASP A 90 15.48 -0.49 8.13
CA ASP A 90 16.74 -1.02 8.66
C ASP A 90 16.60 -2.44 9.22
N PRO A 91 17.44 -3.42 8.81
CA PRO A 91 17.41 -4.79 9.33
C PRO A 91 17.44 -4.91 10.85
N ASP A 92 18.07 -3.95 11.55
CA ASP A 92 18.10 -3.92 13.02
C ASP A 92 16.70 -3.79 13.64
N LYS A 93 15.73 -3.32 12.86
CA LYS A 93 14.32 -3.16 13.26
C LYS A 93 13.43 -4.31 12.80
N ASP A 94 13.96 -5.33 12.13
CA ASP A 94 13.16 -6.46 11.66
C ASP A 94 12.54 -7.26 12.81
N GLY A 95 13.15 -7.23 14.01
CA GLY A 95 12.59 -7.84 15.21
C GLY A 95 11.46 -7.05 15.89
N GLN A 96 11.13 -5.85 15.41
CA GLN A 96 10.08 -5.01 16.02
C GLN A 96 8.68 -5.51 15.63
N PRO A 97 7.67 -5.33 16.51
CA PRO A 97 6.29 -5.66 16.17
C PRO A 97 5.85 -4.87 14.94
N PHE A 98 5.07 -5.50 14.07
CA PHE A 98 4.60 -4.92 12.80
C PHE A 98 5.71 -4.44 11.85
N SER A 99 6.96 -4.85 12.06
CA SER A 99 7.98 -4.75 11.01
C SER A 99 7.54 -5.59 9.80
N PHE A 100 8.08 -5.27 8.62
CA PHE A 100 7.83 -6.06 7.42
C PHE A 100 8.17 -7.55 7.63
N ALA A 101 9.31 -7.83 8.28
CA ALA A 101 9.74 -9.17 8.64
C ALA A 101 8.76 -9.89 9.57
N SER A 102 8.32 -9.21 10.64
CA SER A 102 7.34 -9.74 11.59
C SER A 102 6.00 -10.03 10.91
N CYS A 103 5.56 -9.15 10.00
CA CYS A 103 4.32 -9.36 9.25
C CYS A 103 4.40 -10.59 8.35
N LEU A 104 5.49 -10.79 7.61
CA LEU A 104 5.69 -12.00 6.80
C LEU A 104 5.70 -13.26 7.66
N GLN A 105 6.38 -13.23 8.81
CA GLN A 105 6.44 -14.38 9.70
C GLN A 105 5.07 -14.74 10.28
N VAL A 106 4.34 -13.74 10.81
CA VAL A 106 3.03 -13.94 11.43
C VAL A 106 2.01 -14.40 10.38
N ALA A 107 1.97 -13.76 9.22
CA ALA A 107 1.05 -14.14 8.15
C ALA A 107 1.35 -15.54 7.59
N GLY A 108 2.62 -15.95 7.50
CA GLY A 108 2.98 -17.26 6.96
C GLY A 108 2.82 -18.41 7.91
N CYS A 109 2.91 -18.16 9.22
CA CYS A 109 2.98 -19.20 10.24
C CYS A 109 1.77 -19.26 11.18
N SER A 110 0.99 -18.20 11.31
CA SER A 110 -0.15 -18.17 12.23
C SER A 110 -1.34 -18.96 11.67
N PRO A 111 -1.98 -19.84 12.46
CA PRO A 111 -3.22 -20.51 12.06
C PRO A 111 -4.41 -19.54 11.96
N MET A 112 -4.30 -18.34 12.55
CA MET A 112 -5.33 -17.29 12.49
C MET A 112 -5.09 -16.29 11.34
N SER A 113 -4.08 -16.53 10.49
CA SER A 113 -3.83 -15.67 9.35
C SER A 113 -4.96 -15.76 8.33
N THR A 114 -5.23 -14.65 7.65
CA THR A 114 -6.09 -14.61 6.46
C THR A 114 -5.43 -15.23 5.23
N TYR A 115 -4.11 -15.43 5.27
CA TYR A 115 -3.34 -16.06 4.20
C TYR A 115 -3.30 -17.58 4.36
N PRO A 116 -3.26 -18.34 3.25
CA PRO A 116 -2.91 -19.76 3.31
C PRO A 116 -1.53 -19.95 3.94
N TYR A 117 -1.34 -21.02 4.72
CA TYR A 117 -0.04 -21.33 5.32
C TYR A 117 1.05 -21.44 4.25
N PHE A 118 2.07 -20.59 4.34
CA PHE A 118 3.25 -20.61 3.46
C PHE A 118 4.58 -20.74 4.23
N GLY A 119 4.52 -20.87 5.56
CA GLY A 119 5.68 -21.09 6.41
C GLY A 119 6.58 -19.86 6.53
N ARG A 120 7.86 -20.09 6.83
CA ARG A 120 8.85 -19.01 6.98
C ARG A 120 9.47 -18.69 5.63
N LEU A 121 9.42 -17.42 5.26
CA LEU A 121 10.11 -16.88 4.08
C LEU A 121 11.37 -16.13 4.50
N ASP A 122 12.39 -16.14 3.66
CA ASP A 122 13.51 -15.20 3.81
C ASP A 122 13.01 -13.80 3.43
N VAL A 123 13.09 -12.88 4.38
CA VAL A 123 12.64 -11.50 4.22
C VAL A 123 13.43 -10.78 3.11
N ASN A 124 14.72 -11.12 2.96
CA ASN A 124 15.57 -10.50 1.94
C ASN A 124 15.19 -10.97 0.55
N ASP A 125 14.81 -12.23 0.38
CA ASP A 125 14.32 -12.75 -0.91
C ASP A 125 13.04 -12.02 -1.34
N VAL A 126 12.11 -11.78 -0.39
CA VAL A 126 10.89 -11.02 -0.68
C VAL A 126 11.21 -9.56 -0.99
N ARG A 127 12.13 -8.92 -0.26
CA ARG A 127 12.61 -7.56 -0.53
C ARG A 127 13.24 -7.44 -1.92
N ASP A 128 14.04 -8.42 -2.32
CA ASP A 128 14.71 -8.46 -3.62
C ASP A 128 13.70 -8.65 -4.76
N LEU A 129 12.72 -9.53 -4.56
CA LEU A 129 11.59 -9.69 -5.47
C LEU A 129 10.82 -8.37 -5.64
N LEU A 130 10.44 -7.73 -4.53
CA LEU A 130 9.74 -6.44 -4.54
C LEU A 130 10.57 -5.36 -5.26
N ARG A 131 11.89 -5.29 -5.01
CA ARG A 131 12.78 -4.33 -5.68
C ARG A 131 12.73 -4.46 -7.21
N GLY A 132 12.56 -5.69 -7.72
CA GLY A 132 12.39 -5.96 -9.15
C GLY A 132 11.13 -5.30 -9.73
N TYR A 133 10.02 -5.33 -9.00
CA TYR A 133 8.74 -4.77 -9.45
C TYR A 133 8.60 -3.27 -9.20
N VAL A 134 9.13 -2.75 -8.09
CA VAL A 134 8.98 -1.36 -7.66
C VAL A 134 9.43 -0.36 -8.72
N ARG A 135 10.52 -0.65 -9.44
CA ARG A 135 10.97 0.21 -10.56
C ARG A 135 9.92 0.38 -11.64
N ARG A 136 9.23 -0.70 -11.98
CA ARG A 136 8.17 -0.67 -13.00
C ARG A 136 6.96 0.09 -12.48
N TRP A 137 6.49 -0.24 -11.28
CA TRP A 137 5.31 0.40 -10.70
C TRP A 137 5.50 1.90 -10.49
N LEU A 138 6.65 2.34 -9.96
CA LEU A 138 6.93 3.75 -9.81
C LEU A 138 6.95 4.48 -11.16
N ARG A 139 7.45 3.86 -12.22
CA ARG A 139 7.40 4.45 -13.57
C ARG A 139 5.95 4.62 -14.04
N GLU A 140 5.13 3.58 -13.93
CA GLU A 140 3.72 3.61 -14.32
C GLU A 140 2.94 4.69 -13.56
N THR A 141 3.25 4.90 -12.27
CA THR A 141 2.68 6.00 -11.47
C THR A 141 3.19 7.36 -11.94
N LEU A 142 4.50 7.50 -12.15
CA LEU A 142 5.12 8.75 -12.59
C LEU A 142 4.59 9.20 -13.96
N ASP A 143 4.30 8.29 -14.88
CA ASP A 143 3.75 8.59 -16.20
C ASP A 143 2.42 9.36 -16.14
N ARG A 144 1.69 9.30 -15.01
CA ARG A 144 0.46 10.06 -14.77
C ARG A 144 0.69 11.50 -14.31
N TYR A 145 1.89 11.83 -13.85
CA TYR A 145 2.25 13.18 -13.40
C TYR A 145 2.85 14.02 -14.52
N PRO A 146 2.79 15.37 -14.42
CA PRO A 146 3.45 16.26 -15.39
C PRO A 146 4.96 16.00 -15.52
N ALA A 147 5.53 16.34 -16.67
CA ALA A 147 6.95 16.11 -16.98
C ALA A 147 7.91 16.66 -15.91
N TRP A 148 7.64 17.85 -15.38
CA TRP A 148 8.48 18.47 -14.35
C TRP A 148 8.50 17.65 -13.04
N VAL A 149 7.38 17.00 -12.66
CA VAL A 149 7.33 16.11 -11.49
C VAL A 149 8.14 14.86 -11.75
N ARG A 150 7.95 14.25 -12.94
CA ARG A 150 8.70 13.07 -13.36
C ARG A 150 10.20 13.32 -13.33
N GLU A 151 10.64 14.44 -13.88
CA GLU A 151 12.03 14.84 -13.91
C GLU A 151 12.57 15.08 -12.50
N ALA A 152 11.87 15.85 -11.66
CA ALA A 152 12.32 16.14 -10.30
C ALA A 152 12.51 14.86 -9.46
N ILE A 153 11.55 13.92 -9.54
CA ILE A 153 11.60 12.66 -8.79
C ILE A 153 12.65 11.71 -9.36
N SER A 154 12.80 11.67 -10.69
CA SER A 154 13.82 10.82 -11.34
C SER A 154 15.25 11.29 -11.00
N HIS A 155 15.46 12.60 -10.85
CA HIS A 155 16.76 13.16 -10.48
C HIS A 155 17.09 12.96 -9.00
N ASN A 156 16.09 13.07 -8.10
CA ASN A 156 16.31 12.92 -6.67
C ASN A 156 15.12 12.23 -5.96
N PRO A 157 15.09 10.88 -5.94
CA PRO A 157 14.01 10.13 -5.30
C PRO A 157 14.02 10.25 -3.78
N GLN A 158 15.19 10.40 -3.15
CA GLN A 158 15.31 10.56 -1.70
C GLN A 158 14.70 11.90 -1.25
N TRP A 159 15.05 12.99 -1.94
CA TRP A 159 14.42 14.28 -1.69
C TRP A 159 12.90 14.22 -1.87
N ALA A 160 12.40 13.52 -2.89
CA ALA A 160 10.96 13.40 -3.12
C ALA A 160 10.27 12.68 -1.96
N SER A 161 10.87 11.59 -1.45
CA SER A 161 10.37 10.87 -0.27
C SER A 161 10.40 11.75 0.99
N ASP A 162 11.49 12.46 1.25
CA ASP A 162 11.62 13.37 2.41
C ASP A 162 10.67 14.58 2.31
N ARG A 163 10.34 15.02 1.09
CA ARG A 163 9.41 16.12 0.84
C ARG A 163 7.98 15.69 1.05
N LEU A 164 7.60 14.54 0.50
CA LEU A 164 6.25 14.00 0.57
C LEU A 164 5.89 13.53 1.98
N SER A 165 6.85 12.97 2.73
CA SER A 165 6.64 12.67 4.16
C SER A 165 6.36 13.92 5.01
N LYS A 166 6.88 15.09 4.62
CA LYS A 166 6.61 16.36 5.31
C LYS A 166 5.33 17.04 4.82
N ASN A 167 5.01 16.94 3.54
CA ASN A 167 3.77 17.45 2.98
C ASN A 167 3.27 16.50 1.87
N PRO A 168 2.33 15.60 2.18
CA PRO A 168 1.80 14.63 1.21
C PRO A 168 1.01 15.34 0.09
N GLN A 169 0.41 16.49 0.37
CA GLN A 169 -0.34 17.27 -0.62
C GLN A 169 0.54 18.18 -1.49
N TRP A 170 1.87 18.17 -1.30
CA TRP A 170 2.78 19.11 -1.96
C TRP A 170 2.66 19.08 -3.49
N ILE A 171 2.54 17.89 -4.10
CA ILE A 171 2.40 17.78 -5.56
C ILE A 171 1.10 18.44 -6.02
N ASN A 172 0.00 18.22 -5.29
CA ASN A 172 -1.30 18.82 -5.59
C ASN A 172 -1.26 20.35 -5.45
N GLU A 173 -0.58 20.86 -4.43
CA GLU A 173 -0.37 22.30 -4.26
C GLU A 173 0.43 22.92 -5.40
N GLN A 174 1.51 22.28 -5.83
CA GLN A 174 2.33 22.77 -6.94
C GLN A 174 1.55 22.73 -8.27
N LEU A 175 0.77 21.67 -8.49
CA LEU A 175 -0.08 21.57 -9.67
C LEU A 175 -1.11 22.70 -9.72
N ARG A 176 -1.75 23.04 -8.58
CA ARG A 176 -2.66 24.19 -8.48
C ARG A 176 -1.94 25.51 -8.74
N ARG A 177 -0.74 25.72 -8.18
CA ARG A 177 0.04 26.96 -8.40
C ARG A 177 0.40 27.16 -9.87
N GLN A 178 0.81 26.09 -10.56
CA GLN A 178 1.15 26.17 -11.99
C GLN A 178 -0.09 26.36 -12.86
N ASN A 179 -1.23 25.76 -12.54
CA ASN A 179 -2.48 26.04 -13.26
C ASN A 179 -2.93 27.49 -13.08
N VAL A 180 -2.85 28.03 -11.87
CA VAL A 180 -3.17 29.45 -11.61
C VAL A 180 -2.22 30.40 -12.35
N LEU A 181 -0.93 30.06 -12.46
CA LEU A 181 0.03 30.82 -13.24
C LEU A 181 -0.19 30.67 -14.75
N GLY A 182 -0.56 29.49 -15.25
CA GLY A 182 -0.88 29.26 -16.66
C GLY A 182 -2.12 30.02 -17.13
N ASP A 183 -3.12 30.18 -16.25
CA ASP A 183 -4.35 30.95 -16.52
C ASP A 183 -4.12 32.48 -16.52
N LEU A 184 -3.04 32.95 -15.88
CA LEU A 184 -2.63 34.36 -15.85
C LEU A 184 -1.85 34.79 -17.12
N PHE A 185 -1.46 33.87 -17.98
CA PHE A 185 -0.73 34.14 -19.23
C PHE A 185 -1.44 33.60 -20.49
N ALA A 186 -2.74 33.29 -20.40
CA ALA A 186 -3.60 32.89 -21.52
C ALA A 186 -4.41 34.07 -22.08
#